data_AF-A0A963Y5Y0-F1
#
_entry.id   AF-A0A963Y5Y0-F1
#
_cell.length_a   1.000
_cell.length_b   1.000
_cell.length_c   1.000
_cell.angle_alpha   90.00
_cell.angle_beta   90.00
_cell.angle_gamma   90.00
#
_symmetry.space_group_name_H-M   'P 1'
#
loop_
_entity.id
_entity.type
_entity.pdbx_description
1 polymer ?
#
loop_
_entity_poly.entity_id
_entity_poly.type
_entity_poly.pdbx_seq_one_letter_code
_entity_poly.pdbx_strand_id
1 'polypeptide(L)'
;IMTTDTDKNNAVNASQNLRIGKNDNCEDGGDVQILSMGSIKMTSGVDFYGSQLISAQDIELTANTNGVKGISLVAGGEIDVTSNGTYGYCAGMGMGHNYDASYFRMVN
;
A
#
# COMPACT_ATOMS: atom_id res chain seq x y z
N ILE A 1 -8.95 -2.94 3.73
CA ILE A 1 -9.69 -3.39 2.52
C ILE A 1 -9.20 -4.78 2.16
N MET A 2 -10.10 -5.72 1.85
CA MET A 2 -9.73 -7.05 1.39
C MET A 2 -10.61 -7.43 0.21
N THR A 3 -10.00 -7.91 -0.88
CA THR A 3 -10.71 -8.37 -2.07
C THR A 3 -10.17 -9.70 -2.56
N THR A 4 -11.07 -10.57 -3.01
CA THR A 4 -10.76 -11.83 -3.70
C THR A 4 -10.79 -11.70 -5.22
N ASP A 5 -11.00 -10.48 -5.73
CA ASP A 5 -10.86 -10.20 -7.16
C ASP A 5 -9.44 -10.55 -7.62
N THR A 6 -9.33 -11.23 -8.76
CA THR A 6 -8.08 -11.74 -9.33
C THR A 6 -7.64 -10.97 -10.58
N ASP A 7 -8.29 -9.84 -10.88
CA ASP A 7 -7.95 -8.99 -12.02
C ASP A 7 -6.47 -8.55 -11.98
N LYS A 8 -5.79 -8.76 -13.10
CA LYS A 8 -4.35 -8.55 -13.23
C LYS A 8 -3.93 -7.10 -13.39
N ASN A 9 -4.89 -6.19 -13.62
CA ASN A 9 -4.60 -4.80 -13.91
C ASN A 9 -5.27 -3.82 -12.93
N ASN A 10 -6.44 -4.15 -12.38
CA ASN A 10 -7.28 -3.16 -11.67
C ASN A 10 -8.07 -3.70 -10.47
N ALA A 11 -7.70 -4.85 -9.88
CA ALA A 11 -8.47 -5.46 -8.77
C ALA A 11 -8.64 -4.50 -7.58
N VAL A 12 -7.62 -3.68 -7.29
CA VAL A 12 -7.77 -2.48 -6.46
C VAL A 12 -7.20 -1.29 -7.23
N ASN A 13 -8.04 -0.27 -7.45
CA ASN A 13 -7.64 0.97 -8.09
C ASN A 13 -8.14 2.21 -7.35
N ALA A 14 -7.49 3.35 -7.60
CA ALA A 14 -7.75 4.60 -6.92
C ALA A 14 -7.79 5.80 -7.90
N SER A 15 -8.75 6.71 -7.66
CA SER A 15 -8.81 8.02 -8.32
C SER A 15 -7.76 8.99 -7.78
N GLN A 16 -7.55 10.11 -8.50
CA GLN A 16 -6.53 11.11 -8.15
C GLN A 16 -6.73 11.68 -6.74
N ASN A 17 -5.61 11.96 -6.05
CA ASN A 17 -5.56 12.55 -4.71
C ASN A 17 -6.18 11.69 -3.60
N LEU A 18 -6.13 10.37 -3.74
CA LEU A 18 -6.51 9.47 -2.65
C LEU A 18 -5.47 9.57 -1.51
N ARG A 19 -5.96 9.57 -0.27
CA ARG A 19 -5.13 9.40 0.92
C ARG A 19 -5.47 8.07 1.57
N ILE A 20 -4.43 7.29 1.87
CA ILE A 20 -4.51 6.02 2.57
C ILE A 20 -3.75 6.16 3.88
N GLY A 21 -4.47 5.90 4.98
CA GLY A 21 -4.00 6.14 6.34
C GLY A 21 -4.05 7.61 6.77
N LYS A 22 -3.68 7.85 8.01
CA LYS A 22 -3.74 9.16 8.66
C LYS A 22 -2.35 9.80 8.68
N ASN A 23 -2.24 11.05 8.26
CA ASN A 23 -1.00 11.82 8.40
C ASN A 23 -0.86 12.36 9.83
N ASP A 24 -0.57 11.47 10.77
CA ASP A 24 -0.37 11.78 12.19
C ASP A 24 1.07 11.56 12.65
N ASN A 25 2.01 11.52 11.70
CA ASN A 25 3.41 11.18 11.96
C ASN A 25 3.63 9.74 12.42
N CYS A 26 2.87 8.80 11.86
CA CYS A 26 3.01 7.37 12.11
C CYS A 26 2.63 6.99 13.54
N GLU A 27 1.64 7.69 14.08
CA GLU A 27 1.04 7.33 15.37
C GLU A 27 0.15 6.10 15.18
N ASP A 28 -0.10 5.39 16.27
CA ASP A 28 -0.89 4.16 16.22
C ASP A 28 -2.38 4.44 15.91
N GLY A 29 -3.00 3.55 15.14
CA GLY A 29 -4.43 3.59 14.81
C GLY A 29 -4.78 4.45 13.60
N GLY A 30 -3.78 5.05 12.95
CA GLY A 30 -3.90 5.72 11.64
C GLY A 30 -3.66 4.79 10.45
N ASP A 31 -3.30 3.53 10.70
CA ASP A 31 -2.86 2.58 9.69
C ASP A 31 -4.00 1.99 8.85
N VAL A 32 -3.66 1.60 7.62
CA VAL A 32 -4.60 0.95 6.70
C VAL A 32 -3.92 -0.23 6.00
N GLN A 33 -4.58 -1.38 6.02
CA GLN A 33 -4.16 -2.56 5.28
C GLN A 33 -5.05 -2.75 4.03
N ILE A 34 -4.42 -3.04 2.88
CA ILE A 34 -5.10 -3.41 1.64
C ILE A 34 -4.57 -4.76 1.19
N LEU A 35 -5.46 -5.76 1.09
CA LEU A 35 -5.15 -7.10 0.64
C LEU A 35 -5.94 -7.41 -0.63
N SER A 36 -5.25 -7.89 -1.67
CA SER A 36 -5.85 -8.19 -2.97
C SER A 36 -5.32 -9.50 -3.56
N MET A 37 -6.21 -10.40 -3.98
CA MET A 37 -5.83 -11.58 -4.78
C MET A 37 -5.41 -11.22 -6.22
N GLY A 38 -5.71 -9.99 -6.65
CA GLY A 38 -5.32 -9.41 -7.92
C GLY A 38 -4.30 -8.29 -7.73
N SER A 39 -4.01 -7.59 -8.81
CA SER A 39 -3.09 -6.44 -8.80
C SER A 39 -3.63 -5.25 -7.99
N ILE A 40 -2.73 -4.40 -7.50
CA ILE A 40 -3.08 -3.09 -6.91
C ILE A 40 -2.46 -2.00 -7.79
N LYS A 41 -3.29 -1.12 -8.35
CA LYS A 41 -2.85 -0.06 -9.28
C LYS A 41 -3.37 1.31 -8.87
N MET A 42 -2.46 2.21 -8.48
CA MET A 42 -2.80 3.57 -8.04
C MET A 42 -1.89 4.60 -8.72
N THR A 43 -2.16 4.92 -9.99
CA THR A 43 -1.28 5.76 -10.84
C THR A 43 -1.57 7.26 -10.78
N SER A 44 -2.38 7.70 -9.83
CA SER A 44 -3.10 8.97 -9.89
C SER A 44 -2.61 10.00 -8.85
N GLY A 45 -1.46 9.77 -8.22
CA GLY A 45 -0.95 10.64 -7.17
C GLY A 45 -1.63 10.36 -5.84
N VAL A 46 -1.10 9.38 -5.10
CA VAL A 46 -1.65 8.91 -3.82
C VAL A 46 -0.72 9.25 -2.68
N ASP A 47 -1.31 9.56 -1.52
CA ASP A 47 -0.59 9.68 -0.26
C ASP A 47 -0.78 8.42 0.58
N PHE A 48 0.31 7.86 1.11
CA PHE A 48 0.33 6.70 1.98
C PHE A 48 0.97 7.05 3.33
N TYR A 49 0.23 6.84 4.41
CA TYR A 49 0.71 7.04 5.77
C TYR A 49 0.47 5.76 6.58
N GLY A 50 1.52 5.15 7.12
CA GLY A 50 1.39 4.00 8.04
C GLY A 50 0.64 2.80 7.45
N SER A 51 0.79 2.53 6.16
CA SER A 51 -0.11 1.62 5.43
C SER A 51 0.59 0.39 4.89
N GLN A 52 -0.12 -0.74 4.84
CA GLN A 52 0.39 -1.99 4.28
C GLN A 52 -0.45 -2.42 3.07
N LEU A 53 0.22 -2.73 1.97
CA LEU A 53 -0.41 -3.27 0.77
C LEU A 53 0.15 -4.66 0.50
N ILE A 54 -0.73 -5.63 0.33
CA ILE A 54 -0.38 -7.03 0.03
C ILE A 54 -1.17 -7.46 -1.21
N SER A 55 -0.47 -7.82 -2.29
CA SER A 55 -1.04 -8.30 -3.55
C SER A 55 -0.47 -9.67 -3.91
N ALA A 56 -1.29 -10.54 -4.51
CA ALA A 56 -0.85 -11.85 -5.01
C ALA A 56 -0.17 -11.70 -6.37
N GLN A 57 -0.33 -10.55 -7.00
CA GLN A 57 0.20 -10.20 -8.31
C GLN A 57 1.01 -8.91 -8.14
N ASP A 58 0.87 -7.97 -9.08
CA ASP A 58 1.69 -6.78 -9.17
C ASP A 58 1.12 -5.60 -8.36
N ILE A 59 2.01 -4.72 -7.91
CA ILE A 59 1.69 -3.44 -7.27
C ILE A 59 2.30 -2.31 -8.10
N GLU A 60 1.46 -1.43 -8.63
CA GLU A 60 1.87 -0.23 -9.39
C GLU A 60 1.35 1.03 -8.69
N LEU A 61 2.25 1.90 -8.24
CA LEU A 61 1.92 3.07 -7.44
C LEU A 61 2.59 4.33 -7.97
N THR A 62 1.82 5.40 -8.10
CA THR A 62 2.33 6.76 -8.33
C THR A 62 1.97 7.62 -7.12
N ALA A 63 2.97 7.97 -6.32
CA ALA A 63 2.79 8.77 -5.13
C ALA A 63 3.03 10.26 -5.38
N ASN A 64 2.30 11.10 -4.64
CA ASN A 64 2.54 12.54 -4.63
C ASN A 64 3.88 12.88 -3.96
N THR A 65 4.40 14.07 -4.24
CA THR A 65 5.59 14.62 -3.57
C THR A 65 5.39 14.65 -2.06
N ASN A 66 6.26 13.94 -1.32
CA ASN A 66 6.21 13.77 0.14
C ASN A 66 4.93 13.09 0.67
N GLY A 67 4.17 12.45 -0.21
CA GLY A 67 2.93 11.76 0.15
C GLY A 67 3.14 10.40 0.80
N VAL A 68 4.37 9.86 0.82
CA VAL A 68 4.64 8.52 1.37
C VAL A 68 5.42 8.61 2.67
N LYS A 69 4.85 8.05 3.74
CA LYS A 69 5.51 7.91 5.05
C LYS A 69 5.10 6.59 5.71
N GLY A 70 6.06 5.69 5.93
CA GLY A 70 5.81 4.38 6.54
C GLY A 70 4.85 3.51 5.75
N ILE A 71 5.29 3.02 4.60
CA ILE A 71 4.54 2.07 3.77
C ILE A 71 5.22 0.71 3.77
N SER A 72 4.43 -0.37 3.79
CA SER A 72 4.88 -1.73 3.55
C SER A 72 4.20 -2.26 2.30
N LEU A 73 4.98 -2.78 1.36
CA LEU A 73 4.52 -3.31 0.08
C LEU A 73 4.97 -4.76 -0.05
N VAL A 74 4.02 -5.66 -0.27
CA VAL A 74 4.27 -7.09 -0.49
C VAL A 74 3.53 -7.51 -1.75
N ALA A 75 4.26 -7.90 -2.78
CA ALA A 75 3.70 -8.38 -4.04
C ALA A 75 4.15 -9.82 -4.30
N GLY A 76 3.25 -10.62 -4.90
CA GLY A 76 3.62 -11.92 -5.47
C GLY A 76 4.34 -11.78 -6.81
N GLY A 77 4.19 -10.65 -7.49
CA GLY A 77 4.86 -10.29 -8.74
C GLY A 77 5.77 -9.07 -8.59
N GLU A 78 5.61 -8.09 -9.49
CA GLU A 78 6.43 -6.89 -9.56
C GLU A 78 5.89 -5.75 -8.68
N ILE A 79 6.80 -4.93 -8.15
CA ILE A 79 6.48 -3.69 -7.46
C ILE A 79 7.08 -2.53 -8.26
N ASP A 80 6.23 -1.74 -8.90
CA ASP A 80 6.61 -0.47 -9.54
C ASP A 80 6.09 0.69 -8.69
N VAL A 81 7.01 1.51 -8.17
CA VAL A 81 6.68 2.70 -7.40
C VAL A 81 7.36 3.91 -7.99
N THR A 82 6.55 4.79 -8.55
CA THR A 82 6.95 6.13 -8.96
C THR A 82 6.60 7.13 -7.86
N SER A 83 7.60 7.79 -7.28
CA SER A 83 7.39 8.88 -6.31
C SER A 83 8.04 10.16 -6.80
N ASN A 84 7.28 11.25 -6.79
CA ASN A 84 7.79 12.59 -7.08
C ASN A 84 8.37 13.29 -5.83
N GLY A 85 8.73 12.55 -4.77
CA GLY A 85 9.28 13.10 -3.53
C GLY A 85 9.93 12.07 -2.60
N THR A 86 10.19 12.46 -1.35
CA THR A 86 10.90 11.61 -0.38
C THR A 86 9.97 10.63 0.33
N TYR A 87 10.44 9.40 0.54
CA TYR A 87 9.82 8.43 1.42
C TYR A 87 10.17 8.74 2.88
N GLY A 88 9.18 9.06 3.69
CA GLY A 88 9.35 9.28 5.12
C GLY A 88 9.52 7.97 5.88
N TYR A 89 10.59 7.86 6.65
CA TYR A 89 10.77 6.76 7.59
C TYR A 89 10.04 7.05 8.91
N CYS A 90 9.29 6.07 9.41
CA CYS A 90 8.51 6.17 10.65
C CYS A 90 9.23 5.64 11.90
N ALA A 91 10.57 5.47 11.87
CA ALA A 91 11.31 4.91 13.02
C ALA A 91 10.79 3.52 13.49
N GLY A 92 10.18 2.74 12.60
CA GLY A 92 9.56 1.45 12.91
C GLY A 92 8.12 1.54 13.47
N MET A 93 7.54 2.74 13.56
CA MET A 93 6.18 2.98 14.08
C MET A 93 5.14 3.17 12.96
N GLY A 94 3.85 3.23 13.31
CA GLY A 94 2.75 3.57 12.40
C GLY A 94 2.22 2.44 11.51
N MET A 95 2.70 1.22 11.72
CA MET A 95 2.14 0.00 11.12
C MET A 95 1.76 -1.00 12.20
N GLY A 96 1.27 -0.51 13.36
CA GLY A 96 1.05 -1.32 14.56
C GLY A 96 0.08 -2.50 14.40
N HIS A 97 -0.78 -2.48 13.38
CA HIS A 97 -1.70 -3.58 13.06
C HIS A 97 -1.40 -4.25 11.70
N ASN A 98 -0.17 -4.16 11.21
CA ASN A 98 0.20 -4.85 9.97
C ASN A 98 0.09 -6.38 10.11
N TYR A 99 -0.13 -7.05 8.99
CA TYR A 99 0.08 -8.49 8.91
C TYR A 99 1.58 -8.75 8.92
N ASP A 100 2.04 -9.50 9.91
CA ASP A 100 3.41 -10.01 10.03
C ASP A 100 3.39 -11.54 9.88
N ALA A 101 4.14 -12.02 8.90
CA ALA A 101 4.32 -13.44 8.63
C ALA A 101 5.66 -13.66 7.93
N SER A 102 6.31 -14.80 8.17
CA SER A 102 7.57 -15.16 7.49
C SER A 102 7.40 -15.34 5.98
N TYR A 103 6.18 -15.64 5.53
CA TYR A 103 5.78 -15.64 4.13
C TYR A 103 4.27 -15.46 4.02
N PHE A 104 3.82 -14.89 2.91
CA PHE A 104 2.40 -14.79 2.57
C PHE A 104 2.07 -15.82 1.48
N ARG A 105 1.07 -16.65 1.72
CA ARG A 105 0.44 -17.47 0.68
C ARG A 105 -1.03 -17.09 0.59
N MET A 106 -1.40 -16.52 -0.54
CA MET A 106 -2.78 -16.19 -0.83
C MET A 106 -3.45 -17.37 -1.54
N VAL A 107 -4.59 -17.79 -1.00
CA VAL A 107 -5.35 -18.96 -1.45
C VAL A 107 -6.76 -18.50 -1.83
N ASN A 108 -7.27 -19.07 -2.92
CA ASN A 108 -8.63 -18.89 -3.40
C ASN A 108 -9.45 -20.14 -3.07
#